data_AF-A0A4Q2XP43-F1
#
_entry.id   AF-A0A4Q2XP43-F1
#
_cell.length_a   1.000
_cell.length_b   1.000
_cell.length_c   1.000
_cell.angle_alpha   90.00
_cell.angle_beta   90.00
_cell.angle_gamma   90.00
#
_symmetry.space_group_name_H-M   'P 1'
#
loop_
_entity.id
_entity.type
_entity.pdbx_description
1 polymer ?
#
loop_
_entity_poly.entity_id
_entity_poly.type
_entity_poly.pdbx_seq_one_letter_code
_entity_poly.pdbx_strand_id
1 'polypeptide(L)'
;MRRAVAWCPGLRILRQPSWECLATFITSSLKQVPHIRQISLTLRQRFGEPVSHPGLPEQWAYPSPAALASAGEAALRACGLGYRAAFLHRTARDIAEGRFDLSAVAALPDDEARAALCTLHGVGEKIANCALLFGWERAAAFPIDVWVERVLRQLYFGNDPAIPAKTLRRFAATHFGPAAGYAQQFLFHHARLSGALNLKNPLKEAPASLRPPNGSPRSKKAGKPSGSRA
;
A
#
# COMPACT_ATOMS: atom_id res chain seq x y z
N MET A 1 9.07 9.05 14.95
CA MET A 1 9.75 7.91 14.26
C MET A 1 10.16 6.77 15.19
N ARG A 2 11.08 6.94 16.16
CA ARG A 2 11.59 5.83 17.01
C ARG A 2 10.50 4.92 17.59
N ARG A 3 9.45 5.49 18.18
CA ARG A 3 8.30 4.72 18.71
C ARG A 3 7.59 3.86 17.65
N ALA A 4 7.34 4.41 16.46
CA ALA A 4 6.67 3.70 15.39
C ALA A 4 7.52 2.54 14.82
N VAL A 5 8.84 2.73 14.74
CA VAL A 5 9.78 1.68 14.32
C VAL A 5 9.84 0.55 15.36
N ALA A 6 9.95 0.91 16.64
CA ALA A 6 9.98 -0.06 17.74
C ALA A 6 8.67 -0.89 17.85
N TRP A 7 7.53 -0.32 17.44
CA TRP A 7 6.24 -1.01 17.45
C TRP A 7 6.16 -2.16 16.45
N CYS A 8 6.80 -2.04 15.28
CA CYS A 8 6.75 -3.07 14.24
C CYS A 8 8.09 -3.18 13.49
N PRO A 9 9.17 -3.62 14.15
CA PRO A 9 10.51 -3.61 13.56
C PRO A 9 10.65 -4.52 12.33
N GLY A 10 9.73 -5.49 12.18
CA GLY A 10 9.68 -6.41 11.04
C GLY A 10 8.94 -5.88 9.80
N LEU A 11 8.46 -4.62 9.81
CA LEU A 11 7.75 -4.06 8.67
C LEU A 11 8.64 -4.07 7.41
N ARG A 12 8.11 -4.62 6.31
CA ARG A 12 8.73 -4.65 4.99
C ARG A 12 7.74 -4.11 3.96
N ILE A 13 8.25 -3.35 2.99
CA ILE A 13 7.48 -2.93 1.82
C ILE A 13 7.58 -4.05 0.79
N LEU A 14 6.43 -4.58 0.38
CA LEU A 14 6.36 -5.62 -0.64
C LEU A 14 6.60 -5.03 -2.03
N ARG A 15 7.33 -5.77 -2.87
CA ARG A 15 7.48 -5.52 -4.31
C ARG A 15 6.33 -6.22 -5.03
N GLN A 16 5.26 -5.49 -5.27
CA GLN A 16 4.06 -6.01 -5.93
C GLN A 16 4.16 -5.83 -7.44
N PRO A 17 3.53 -6.71 -8.25
CA PRO A 17 3.38 -6.45 -9.68
C PRO A 17 2.73 -5.09 -9.92
N SER A 18 3.36 -4.27 -10.76
CA SER A 18 2.98 -2.86 -10.95
C SER A 18 1.52 -2.67 -11.36
N TRP A 19 1.02 -3.50 -12.29
CA TRP A 19 -0.38 -3.50 -12.70
C TRP A 19 -1.34 -3.83 -11.56
N GLU A 20 -1.14 -4.96 -10.89
CA GLU A 20 -2.02 -5.39 -9.79
C GLU A 20 -2.04 -4.34 -8.68
N CYS A 21 -0.88 -3.79 -8.35
CA CYS A 21 -0.74 -2.73 -7.36
C CYS A 21 -1.55 -1.48 -7.75
N LEU A 22 -1.36 -0.97 -8.97
CA LEU A 22 -2.09 0.20 -9.48
C LEU A 22 -3.61 -0.04 -9.47
N ALA A 23 -4.06 -1.15 -10.04
CA ALA A 23 -5.47 -1.52 -10.10
C ALA A 23 -6.10 -1.66 -8.71
N THR A 24 -5.37 -2.27 -7.76
CA THR A 24 -5.81 -2.39 -6.36
C THR A 24 -5.96 -1.01 -5.71
N PHE A 25 -5.03 -0.07 -5.93
CA PHE A 25 -5.16 1.27 -5.35
C PHE A 25 -6.24 2.12 -6.01
N ILE A 26 -6.52 1.95 -7.31
CA ILE A 26 -7.68 2.56 -7.98
C ILE A 26 -9.00 2.14 -7.30
N THR A 27 -9.13 0.85 -6.97
CA THR A 27 -10.32 0.33 -6.27
C THR A 27 -10.37 0.68 -4.77
N SER A 28 -9.24 1.14 -4.20
CA SER A 28 -9.10 1.42 -2.76
C SER A 28 -9.65 2.78 -2.28
N SER A 29 -9.79 3.76 -3.19
CA SER A 29 -10.18 5.13 -2.83
C SER A 29 -11.48 5.10 -2.01
N LEU A 30 -11.59 5.84 -0.89
CA LEU A 30 -12.81 5.89 -0.05
C LEU A 30 -13.47 4.52 0.24
N LYS A 31 -12.69 3.46 0.48
CA LYS A 31 -13.18 2.12 0.82
C LYS A 31 -12.45 1.56 2.04
N GLN A 32 -13.13 0.67 2.76
CA GLN A 32 -12.55 -0.05 3.88
C GLN A 32 -11.75 -1.26 3.40
N VAL A 33 -10.65 -1.58 4.09
CA VAL A 33 -9.71 -2.66 3.71
C VAL A 33 -10.40 -4.01 3.47
N PRO A 34 -11.35 -4.48 4.31
CA PRO A 34 -12.05 -5.74 4.05
C PRO A 34 -12.80 -5.74 2.71
N HIS A 35 -13.46 -4.64 2.35
CA HIS A 35 -14.16 -4.51 1.07
C HIS A 35 -13.21 -4.44 -0.12
N ILE A 36 -12.05 -3.80 0.04
CA ILE A 36 -11.01 -3.77 -1.01
C ILE A 36 -10.51 -5.19 -1.28
N ARG A 37 -10.25 -5.96 -0.21
CA ARG A 37 -9.87 -7.37 -0.33
C ARG A 37 -10.96 -8.19 -1.03
N GLN A 38 -12.22 -8.00 -0.66
CA GLN A 38 -13.33 -8.70 -1.31
C GLN A 38 -13.41 -8.37 -2.80
N ILE A 39 -13.30 -7.09 -3.18
CA ILE A 39 -13.28 -6.67 -4.58
C ILE A 39 -12.14 -7.36 -5.33
N SER A 40 -10.92 -7.36 -4.79
CA SER A 40 -9.76 -8.00 -5.42
C SER A 40 -9.99 -9.50 -5.65
N LEU A 41 -10.52 -10.21 -4.65
CA LEU A 41 -10.85 -11.64 -4.77
C LEU A 41 -11.95 -11.90 -5.81
N THR A 42 -13.00 -11.07 -5.84
CA THR A 42 -14.06 -11.18 -6.85
C THR A 42 -13.52 -10.94 -8.26
N LEU A 43 -12.65 -9.95 -8.45
CA LEU A 43 -12.02 -9.69 -9.76
C LEU A 43 -11.19 -10.89 -10.23
N ARG A 44 -10.37 -11.46 -9.33
CA ARG A 44 -9.58 -12.67 -9.59
C ARG A 44 -10.46 -13.83 -10.02
N GLN A 45 -11.50 -14.14 -9.25
CA GLN A 45 -12.41 -15.26 -9.54
C GLN A 45 -13.17 -15.11 -10.87
N ARG A 46 -13.55 -13.88 -11.24
CA ARG A 46 -14.38 -13.65 -12.43
C ARG A 46 -13.59 -13.45 -13.72
N PHE A 47 -12.37 -12.90 -13.63
CA PHE A 47 -11.61 -12.44 -14.80
C PHE A 47 -10.13 -12.84 -14.77
N GLY A 48 -9.71 -13.58 -13.74
CA GLY A 48 -8.33 -14.04 -13.58
C GLY A 48 -8.14 -15.41 -14.20
N GLU A 49 -6.90 -15.72 -14.56
CA GLU A 49 -6.52 -17.05 -15.03
C GLU A 49 -6.31 -18.00 -13.84
N PRO A 50 -6.68 -19.28 -13.96
CA PRO A 50 -6.46 -20.27 -12.90
C PRO A 50 -4.97 -20.48 -12.64
N VAL A 51 -4.60 -20.63 -11.37
CA VAL A 51 -3.25 -20.90 -10.89
C VAL A 51 -3.28 -22.14 -10.02
N SER A 52 -2.63 -23.20 -10.47
CA SER A 52 -2.51 -24.45 -9.71
C SER A 52 -1.23 -24.45 -8.88
N HIS A 53 -1.35 -24.77 -7.59
CA HIS A 53 -0.21 -25.03 -6.71
C HIS A 53 -0.48 -26.30 -5.89
N PRO A 54 0.45 -27.26 -5.84
CA PRO A 54 0.29 -28.47 -5.03
C PRO A 54 -0.05 -28.14 -3.57
N GLY A 55 -1.08 -28.79 -3.02
CA GLY A 55 -1.48 -28.64 -1.62
C GLY A 55 -2.25 -27.35 -1.28
N LEU A 56 -2.58 -26.51 -2.26
CA LEU A 56 -3.45 -25.34 -2.08
C LEU A 56 -4.75 -25.50 -2.86
N PRO A 57 -5.85 -24.87 -2.41
CA PRO A 57 -7.08 -24.81 -3.21
C PRO A 57 -6.83 -24.07 -4.53
N GLU A 58 -7.74 -24.28 -5.48
CA GLU A 58 -7.74 -23.54 -6.74
C GLU A 58 -7.75 -22.03 -6.48
N GLN A 59 -6.88 -21.32 -7.20
CA GLN A 59 -6.69 -19.89 -7.07
C GLN A 59 -6.70 -19.25 -8.46
N TRP A 60 -6.91 -17.94 -8.48
CA TRP A 60 -6.91 -17.15 -9.70
C TRP A 60 -5.90 -16.01 -9.60
N ALA A 61 -5.10 -15.85 -10.65
CA ALA A 61 -4.20 -14.73 -10.82
C ALA A 61 -4.98 -13.41 -10.85
N TYR A 62 -4.30 -12.30 -10.57
CA TYR A 62 -4.93 -11.01 -10.79
C TYR A 62 -5.17 -10.80 -12.29
N PRO A 63 -6.37 -10.35 -12.72
CA PRO A 63 -6.71 -10.20 -14.12
C PRO A 63 -5.74 -9.28 -14.86
N SER A 64 -5.40 -9.61 -16.11
CA SER A 64 -4.59 -8.74 -16.97
C SER A 64 -5.35 -7.45 -17.33
N PRO A 65 -4.66 -6.38 -17.79
CA PRO A 65 -5.33 -5.20 -18.32
C PRO A 65 -6.30 -5.54 -19.45
N ALA A 66 -5.90 -6.42 -20.37
CA ALA A 66 -6.74 -6.87 -21.48
C ALA A 66 -8.00 -7.58 -20.99
N ALA A 67 -7.91 -8.48 -20.01
CA ALA A 67 -9.06 -9.18 -19.45
C ALA A 67 -10.08 -8.20 -18.82
N LEU A 68 -9.60 -7.21 -18.07
CA LEU A 68 -10.48 -6.20 -17.45
C LEU A 68 -11.04 -5.19 -18.45
N ALA A 69 -10.32 -4.90 -19.53
CA ALA A 69 -10.82 -4.09 -20.64
C ALA A 69 -11.94 -4.82 -21.40
N SER A 70 -11.73 -6.09 -21.76
CA SER A 70 -12.71 -6.92 -22.46
C SER A 70 -13.95 -7.23 -21.63
N ALA A 71 -13.84 -7.36 -20.32
CA ALA A 71 -14.98 -7.60 -19.42
C ALA A 71 -16.03 -6.47 -19.46
N GLY A 72 -15.61 -5.23 -19.75
CA GLY A 72 -16.50 -4.08 -19.81
C GLY A 72 -16.86 -3.50 -18.44
N GLU A 73 -17.16 -2.20 -18.42
CA GLU A 73 -17.42 -1.42 -17.21
C GLU A 73 -18.58 -1.99 -16.36
N ALA A 74 -19.66 -2.45 -17.00
CA ALA A 74 -20.82 -3.02 -16.31
C ALA A 74 -20.48 -4.30 -15.53
N ALA A 75 -19.65 -5.18 -16.09
CA ALA A 75 -19.21 -6.41 -15.41
C ALA A 75 -18.30 -6.09 -14.23
N LEU A 76 -17.41 -5.09 -14.37
CA LEU A 76 -16.61 -4.59 -13.25
C LEU A 76 -17.50 -3.98 -12.17
N ARG A 77 -18.54 -3.22 -12.54
CA ARG A 77 -19.48 -2.63 -11.58
C ARG A 77 -20.20 -3.69 -10.75
N ALA A 78 -20.57 -4.81 -11.37
CA ALA A 78 -21.17 -5.97 -10.69
C ALA A 78 -20.24 -6.62 -9.65
N CYS A 79 -18.94 -6.29 -9.62
CA CYS A 79 -17.99 -6.74 -8.60
C CYS A 79 -17.92 -5.82 -7.37
N GLY A 80 -18.81 -4.83 -7.25
CA GLY A 80 -18.90 -3.95 -6.06
C GLY A 80 -17.99 -2.71 -6.09
N LEU A 81 -17.40 -2.39 -7.25
CA LEU A 81 -16.49 -1.24 -7.41
C LEU A 81 -17.21 0.12 -7.31
N GLY A 82 -18.51 0.16 -7.60
CA GLY A 82 -19.29 1.40 -7.70
C GLY A 82 -18.74 2.30 -8.81
N TYR A 83 -18.58 3.60 -8.55
CA TYR A 83 -18.03 4.56 -9.54
C TYR A 83 -16.61 4.21 -10.02
N ARG A 84 -15.84 3.44 -9.26
CA ARG A 84 -14.46 3.03 -9.61
C ARG A 84 -14.42 2.01 -10.75
N ALA A 85 -15.55 1.40 -11.09
CA ALA A 85 -15.65 0.51 -12.24
C ALA A 85 -15.22 1.23 -13.52
N ALA A 86 -15.69 2.47 -13.72
CA ALA A 86 -15.29 3.29 -14.86
C ALA A 86 -13.79 3.65 -14.83
N PHE A 87 -13.21 3.85 -13.65
CA PHE A 87 -11.81 4.21 -13.48
C PHE A 87 -10.89 3.05 -13.84
N LEU A 88 -11.19 1.87 -13.27
CA LEU A 88 -10.45 0.65 -13.55
C LEU A 88 -10.60 0.23 -15.02
N HIS A 89 -11.82 0.28 -15.56
CA HIS A 89 -12.07 -0.08 -16.97
C HIS A 89 -11.30 0.80 -17.95
N ARG A 90 -11.37 2.14 -17.80
CA ARG A 90 -10.64 3.06 -18.70
C ARG A 90 -9.13 2.85 -18.58
N THR A 91 -8.62 2.73 -17.36
CA THR A 91 -7.18 2.49 -17.12
C THR A 91 -6.72 1.17 -17.74
N ALA A 92 -7.48 0.09 -17.54
CA ALA A 92 -7.20 -1.22 -18.12
C ALA A 92 -7.17 -1.16 -19.65
N ARG A 93 -8.14 -0.43 -20.25
CA ARG A 93 -8.22 -0.22 -21.70
C ARG A 93 -7.05 0.61 -22.23
N ASP A 94 -6.67 1.70 -21.56
CA ASP A 94 -5.53 2.53 -21.97
C ASP A 94 -4.23 1.74 -21.97
N ILE A 95 -4.04 0.83 -21.02
CA ILE A 95 -2.87 -0.06 -20.98
C ILE A 95 -2.97 -1.16 -22.06
N ALA A 96 -4.13 -1.82 -22.18
CA ALA A 96 -4.34 -2.90 -23.15
C ALA A 96 -4.18 -2.43 -24.62
N GLU A 97 -4.57 -1.19 -24.90
CA GLU A 97 -4.47 -0.57 -26.23
C GLU A 97 -3.15 0.19 -26.44
N GLY A 98 -2.20 0.10 -25.51
CA GLY A 98 -0.87 0.70 -25.63
C GLY A 98 -0.82 2.23 -25.48
N ARG A 99 -1.92 2.88 -25.05
CA ARG A 99 -1.93 4.33 -24.76
C ARG A 99 -1.18 4.70 -23.48
N PHE A 100 -1.02 3.74 -22.56
CA PHE A 100 -0.21 3.90 -21.37
C PHE A 100 0.71 2.70 -21.18
N ASP A 101 2.02 2.94 -21.20
CA ASP A 101 3.03 1.92 -20.99
C ASP A 101 3.48 1.86 -19.53
N LEU A 102 3.12 0.78 -18.83
CA LEU A 102 3.54 0.54 -17.45
C LEU A 102 5.06 0.39 -17.31
N SER A 103 5.75 -0.10 -18.35
CA SER A 103 7.19 -0.32 -18.32
C SER A 103 7.97 0.99 -18.41
N ALA A 104 7.48 1.95 -19.21
CA ALA A 104 8.05 3.29 -19.31
C ALA A 104 8.13 4.03 -17.96
N VAL A 105 7.16 3.79 -17.06
CA VAL A 105 7.16 4.40 -15.71
C VAL A 105 8.41 4.04 -14.90
N ALA A 106 9.01 2.87 -15.14
CA ALA A 106 10.24 2.47 -14.44
C ALA A 106 11.47 3.30 -14.85
N ALA A 107 11.48 3.86 -16.06
CA ALA A 107 12.59 4.67 -16.57
C ALA A 107 12.49 6.15 -16.17
N LEU A 108 11.29 6.61 -15.79
CA LEU A 108 11.05 8.03 -15.48
C LEU A 108 11.64 8.44 -14.11
N PRO A 109 12.07 9.71 -13.97
CA PRO A 109 12.29 10.34 -12.67
C PRO A 109 11.02 10.32 -11.81
N ASP A 110 11.16 10.30 -10.48
CA ASP A 110 10.02 10.09 -9.56
C ASP A 110 8.87 11.09 -9.76
N ASP A 111 9.18 12.36 -10.03
CA ASP A 111 8.17 13.41 -10.27
C ASP A 111 7.42 13.21 -11.60
N GLU A 112 8.13 12.82 -12.65
CA GLU A 112 7.56 12.52 -13.97
C GLU A 112 6.76 11.23 -13.94
N ALA A 113 7.27 10.20 -13.28
CA ALA A 113 6.57 8.92 -13.07
C ALA A 113 5.23 9.14 -12.33
N ARG A 114 5.24 9.99 -11.30
CA ARG A 114 4.03 10.39 -10.57
C ARG A 114 3.07 11.16 -11.45
N ALA A 115 3.56 12.13 -12.22
CA ALA A 115 2.75 12.93 -13.13
C ALA A 115 2.10 12.06 -14.22
N ALA A 116 2.87 11.14 -14.81
CA ALA A 116 2.38 10.18 -15.79
C ALA A 116 1.26 9.30 -15.21
N LEU A 117 1.45 8.70 -14.03
CA LEU A 117 0.40 7.91 -13.38
C LEU A 117 -0.86 8.73 -13.09
N CYS A 118 -0.73 10.01 -12.72
CA CYS A 118 -1.86 10.90 -12.48
C CYS A 118 -2.68 11.24 -13.74
N THR A 119 -2.20 10.92 -14.94
CA THR A 119 -3.02 11.05 -16.17
C THR A 119 -4.10 9.98 -16.27
N LEU A 120 -3.94 8.85 -15.56
CA LEU A 120 -4.88 7.75 -15.58
C LEU A 120 -6.16 8.09 -14.80
N HIS A 121 -7.28 7.56 -15.30
CA HIS A 121 -8.58 7.91 -14.75
C HIS A 121 -8.76 7.38 -13.31
N GLY A 122 -9.04 8.27 -12.37
CA GLY A 122 -9.18 7.93 -10.97
C GLY A 122 -7.86 7.79 -10.20
N VAL A 123 -6.72 8.09 -10.82
CA VAL A 123 -5.40 8.08 -10.18
C VAL A 123 -5.04 9.51 -9.78
N GLY A 124 -5.24 9.83 -8.50
CA GLY A 124 -4.71 11.06 -7.90
C GLY A 124 -3.34 10.85 -7.27
N GLU A 125 -2.74 11.93 -6.76
CA GLU A 125 -1.39 11.94 -6.18
C GLU A 125 -1.18 10.87 -5.09
N LYS A 126 -2.18 10.63 -4.24
CA LYS A 126 -2.11 9.56 -3.23
C LYS A 126 -1.99 8.18 -3.88
N ILE A 127 -2.79 7.89 -4.90
CA ILE A 127 -2.79 6.59 -5.59
C ILE A 127 -1.51 6.42 -6.38
N ALA A 128 -1.05 7.45 -7.08
CA ALA A 128 0.22 7.46 -7.79
C ALA A 128 1.39 7.16 -6.83
N ASN A 129 1.47 7.84 -5.69
CA ASN A 129 2.50 7.55 -4.69
C ASN A 129 2.39 6.12 -4.11
N CYS A 130 1.17 5.60 -3.87
CA CYS A 130 1.01 4.21 -3.45
C CYS A 130 1.55 3.25 -4.53
N ALA A 131 1.15 3.48 -5.77
CA ALA A 131 1.59 2.69 -6.91
C ALA A 131 3.12 2.72 -7.04
N LEU A 132 3.75 3.89 -7.02
CA LEU A 132 5.20 4.04 -7.08
C LEU A 132 5.93 3.33 -5.93
N LEU A 133 5.44 3.46 -4.69
CA LEU A 133 6.06 2.86 -3.52
C LEU A 133 6.02 1.33 -3.56
N PHE A 134 4.87 0.76 -3.89
CA PHE A 134 4.63 -0.69 -3.77
C PHE A 134 4.82 -1.46 -5.08
N GLY A 135 4.67 -0.81 -6.23
CA GLY A 135 4.70 -1.42 -7.56
C GLY A 135 5.92 -1.06 -8.41
N TRP A 136 6.63 0.03 -8.08
CA TRP A 136 7.85 0.47 -8.79
C TRP A 136 9.03 0.76 -7.84
N GLU A 137 8.92 0.32 -6.58
CA GLU A 137 10.01 0.37 -5.60
C GLU A 137 10.59 1.77 -5.32
N ARG A 138 9.80 2.84 -5.55
CA ARG A 138 10.25 4.21 -5.29
C ARG A 138 10.21 4.52 -3.81
N ALA A 139 11.30 4.23 -3.11
CA ALA A 139 11.40 4.36 -1.64
C ALA A 139 11.17 5.78 -1.10
N ALA A 140 11.32 6.81 -1.94
CA ALA A 140 11.03 8.20 -1.60
C ALA A 140 9.55 8.58 -1.77
N ALA A 141 8.73 7.76 -2.44
CA ALA A 141 7.31 8.04 -2.61
C ALA A 141 6.58 8.02 -1.25
N PHE A 142 5.79 9.07 -0.98
CA PHE A 142 5.14 9.28 0.31
C PHE A 142 3.62 9.45 0.14
N PRO A 143 2.84 8.36 0.19
CA PRO A 143 1.38 8.45 0.07
C PRO A 143 0.75 9.14 1.28
N ILE A 144 0.12 10.29 1.08
CA ILE A 144 -0.65 10.99 2.12
C ILE A 144 -2.13 10.65 1.97
N ASP A 145 -2.64 9.83 2.87
CA ASP A 145 -4.07 9.62 3.06
C ASP A 145 -4.59 10.37 4.30
N VAL A 146 -5.86 10.19 4.65
CA VAL A 146 -6.47 10.85 5.81
C VAL A 146 -5.81 10.48 7.14
N TRP A 147 -5.18 9.30 7.26
CA TRP A 147 -4.49 8.89 8.49
C TRP A 147 -3.12 9.53 8.57
N VAL A 148 -2.34 9.45 7.49
CA VAL A 148 -1.01 10.07 7.41
C VAL A 148 -1.11 11.58 7.52
N GLU A 149 -2.11 12.21 6.91
CA GLU A 149 -2.37 13.64 7.07
C GLU A 149 -2.58 14.00 8.56
N ARG A 150 -3.42 13.23 9.28
CA ARG A 150 -3.61 13.43 10.73
C ARG A 150 -2.32 13.25 11.51
N VAL A 151 -1.52 12.22 11.18
CA VAL A 151 -0.20 12.01 11.81
C VAL A 151 0.70 13.21 11.59
N LEU A 152 0.79 13.70 10.35
CA LEU A 152 1.65 14.82 10.01
C LEU A 152 1.24 16.07 10.79
N ARG A 153 -0.05 16.40 10.79
CA ARG A 153 -0.60 17.54 11.54
C ARG A 153 -0.29 17.43 13.03
N GLN A 154 -0.60 16.30 13.65
CA GLN A 154 -0.42 16.12 15.09
C GLN A 154 1.04 16.13 15.52
N LEU A 155 1.92 15.46 14.79
CA LEU A 155 3.31 15.26 15.22
C LEU A 155 4.25 16.38 14.79
N TYR A 156 3.94 17.11 13.72
CA TYR A 156 4.87 18.10 13.13
C TYR A 156 4.29 19.51 13.01
N PHE A 157 2.98 19.70 13.22
CA PHE A 157 2.32 21.00 13.06
C PHE A 157 1.35 21.35 14.19
N GLY A 158 1.54 20.79 15.39
CA GLY A 158 0.72 21.14 16.56
C GLY A 158 -0.77 20.84 16.42
N ASN A 159 -1.15 19.95 15.49
CA ASN A 159 -2.53 19.65 15.12
C ASN A 159 -3.33 20.85 14.56
N ASP A 160 -2.66 21.82 13.95
CA ASP A 160 -3.31 22.99 13.37
C ASP A 160 -4.11 22.62 12.08
N PRO A 161 -5.45 22.80 12.08
CA PRO A 161 -6.28 22.54 10.91
C PRO A 161 -6.05 23.54 9.77
N ALA A 162 -5.51 24.73 10.04
CA ALA A 162 -5.27 25.77 9.05
C ALA A 162 -4.10 25.44 8.10
N ILE A 163 -3.24 24.47 8.46
CA ILE A 163 -2.12 24.08 7.61
C ILE A 163 -2.63 23.52 6.26
N PRO A 164 -2.26 24.12 5.12
CA PRO A 164 -2.71 23.64 3.82
C PRO A 164 -2.12 22.27 3.47
N ALA A 165 -2.87 21.44 2.75
CA ALA A 165 -2.39 20.13 2.30
C ALA A 165 -1.09 20.21 1.47
N LYS A 166 -0.89 21.31 0.71
CA LYS A 166 0.35 21.57 -0.04
C LYS A 166 1.57 21.70 0.88
N THR A 167 1.40 22.28 2.07
CA THR A 167 2.47 22.40 3.06
C THR A 167 2.85 21.03 3.63
N LEU A 168 1.86 20.17 3.91
CA LEU A 168 2.11 18.80 4.36
C LEU A 168 2.86 17.98 3.31
N ARG A 169 2.48 18.11 2.03
CA ARG A 169 3.17 17.46 0.91
C ARG A 169 4.63 17.91 0.79
N ARG A 170 4.86 19.23 0.81
CA ARG A 170 6.22 19.80 0.77
C ARG A 170 7.06 19.31 1.94
N PHE A 171 6.49 19.29 3.15
CA PHE A 171 7.17 18.76 4.33
C PHE A 171 7.53 17.29 4.17
N ALA A 172 6.59 16.45 3.73
CA ALA A 172 6.86 15.03 3.52
C ALA A 172 7.97 14.77 2.50
N ALA A 173 8.04 15.57 1.44
CA ALA A 173 9.06 15.48 0.40
C ALA A 173 10.47 15.84 0.88
N THR A 174 10.61 16.77 1.83
CA THR A 174 11.93 17.27 2.27
C THR A 174 12.39 16.70 3.61
N HIS A 175 11.48 16.24 4.47
CA HIS A 175 11.81 15.87 5.85
C HIS A 175 12.33 14.43 6.02
N PHE A 176 11.75 13.46 5.30
CA PHE A 176 12.02 12.04 5.55
C PHE A 176 13.15 11.46 4.68
N GLY A 177 13.67 12.23 3.72
CA GLY A 177 14.79 11.83 2.86
C GLY A 177 14.48 10.64 1.95
N PRO A 178 15.52 9.91 1.48
CA PRO A 178 15.37 8.86 0.48
C PRO A 178 14.50 7.66 0.92
N ALA A 179 14.28 7.47 2.22
CA ALA A 179 13.48 6.40 2.80
C ALA A 179 12.08 6.87 3.24
N ALA A 180 11.56 7.95 2.64
CA ALA A 180 10.30 8.57 3.02
C ALA A 180 9.12 7.60 3.02
N GLY A 181 9.05 6.68 2.06
CA GLY A 181 8.04 5.64 1.98
C GLY A 181 8.07 4.68 3.18
N TYR A 182 9.25 4.31 3.68
CA TYR A 182 9.35 3.56 4.93
C TYR A 182 8.85 4.37 6.13
N ALA A 183 9.24 5.64 6.22
CA ALA A 183 8.77 6.50 7.30
C ALA A 183 7.24 6.61 7.29
N GLN A 184 6.64 6.79 6.11
CA GLN A 184 5.20 6.80 5.89
C GLN A 184 4.55 5.49 6.37
N GLN A 185 5.11 4.33 6.01
CA GLN A 185 4.56 3.03 6.39
C GLN A 185 4.59 2.79 7.90
N PHE A 186 5.70 3.09 8.56
CA PHE A 186 5.80 2.99 10.03
C PHE A 186 4.80 3.91 10.72
N LEU A 187 4.70 5.16 10.27
CA LEU A 187 3.77 6.14 10.83
C LEU A 187 2.31 5.70 10.64
N PHE A 188 1.94 5.27 9.43
CA PHE A 188 0.60 4.78 9.12
C PHE A 188 0.24 3.56 9.96
N HIS A 189 1.10 2.54 9.97
CA HIS A 189 0.85 1.29 10.69
C HIS A 189 0.72 1.53 12.20
N HIS A 190 1.65 2.30 12.79
CA HIS A 190 1.59 2.66 14.19
C HIS A 190 0.31 3.45 14.50
N ALA A 191 0.02 4.51 13.75
CA ALA A 191 -1.16 5.34 13.98
C ALA A 191 -2.48 4.57 13.93
N ARG A 192 -2.61 3.67 12.96
CA ARG A 192 -3.84 2.91 12.72
C ARG A 192 -4.08 1.79 13.72
N LEU A 193 -3.02 1.12 14.20
CA LEU A 193 -3.16 -0.05 15.07
C LEU A 193 -2.92 0.24 16.56
N SER A 194 -2.09 1.22 16.90
CA SER A 194 -1.84 1.55 18.32
C SER A 194 -2.94 2.41 18.94
N GLY A 195 -3.80 3.01 18.12
CA GLY A 195 -4.74 4.03 18.60
C GLY A 195 -4.04 5.30 19.09
N ALA A 196 -2.74 5.51 18.81
CA ALA A 196 -1.97 6.67 19.28
C ALA A 196 -2.51 8.02 18.81
N LEU A 197 -3.45 8.04 17.85
CA LEU A 197 -4.17 9.25 17.42
C LEU A 197 -5.55 9.42 18.09
N ASN A 198 -5.91 8.63 19.11
CA ASN A 198 -7.17 8.78 19.83
C ASN A 198 -7.23 10.12 20.56
N LEU A 199 -8.09 11.02 20.06
CA LEU A 199 -8.29 12.41 20.49
C LEU A 199 -8.78 12.59 21.94
N LYS A 200 -9.07 11.50 22.67
CA LYS A 200 -9.55 11.56 24.07
C LYS A 200 -8.46 11.30 25.11
N ASN A 201 -7.30 10.75 24.73
CA ASN A 201 -6.22 10.51 25.69
C ASN A 201 -4.89 10.26 24.94
N PRO A 202 -4.03 11.28 24.78
CA PRO A 202 -2.72 11.08 24.20
C PRO A 202 -1.87 10.26 25.19
N LEU A 203 -1.43 9.06 24.77
CA LEU A 203 -0.62 8.08 25.53
C LEU A 203 -1.35 6.99 26.34
N LYS A 204 -2.49 6.46 25.89
CA LYS A 204 -2.86 5.08 26.29
C LYS A 204 -2.16 4.08 25.36
N GLU A 205 -1.30 3.24 25.91
CA GLU A 205 -0.74 2.12 25.16
C GLU A 205 -1.88 1.23 24.61
N ALA A 206 -1.76 0.81 23.35
CA ALA A 206 -2.72 -0.11 22.77
C ALA A 206 -2.71 -1.45 23.52
N PRO A 207 -3.85 -2.17 23.59
CA PRO A 207 -3.93 -3.49 24.18
C PRO A 207 -2.90 -4.44 23.55
N ALA A 208 -2.32 -5.33 24.36
CA ALA A 208 -1.26 -6.24 23.95
C ALA A 208 -1.61 -7.10 22.72
N SER A 209 -2.90 -7.35 22.48
CA SER A 209 -3.42 -8.10 21.32
C SER A 209 -3.22 -7.40 19.97
N LEU A 210 -2.94 -6.09 19.95
CA LEU A 210 -2.69 -5.32 18.72
C LEU A 210 -1.20 -5.12 18.42
N ARG A 211 -0.30 -5.58 19.29
CA ARG A 211 1.14 -5.59 18.99
C ARG A 211 1.43 -6.72 17.99
N PRO A 212 2.18 -6.47 16.91
CA PRO A 212 2.55 -7.53 15.99
C PRO A 212 3.35 -8.62 16.74
N PRO A 213 3.18 -9.90 16.39
CA PRO A 213 3.91 -10.98 17.04
C PRO A 213 5.43 -10.73 16.91
N ASN A 214 6.15 -10.81 18.02
CA ASN A 214 7.60 -10.69 18.02
C ASN A 214 8.21 -11.79 17.16
N GLY A 215 8.65 -11.45 15.95
CA GLY A 215 9.49 -12.31 15.13
C GLY A 215 10.85 -12.46 15.81
N SER A 216 11.07 -13.57 16.51
CA SER A 216 12.40 -14.00 16.94
C SER A 216 12.65 -15.42 16.45
N PRO A 217 13.62 -15.63 15.54
CA PRO A 217 14.39 -16.85 15.55
C PRO A 217 15.62 -16.59 16.43
N ARG A 218 15.51 -16.79 17.74
CA ARG A 218 16.72 -17.03 18.54
C ARG A 218 17.06 -18.50 18.41
N SER A 219 18.14 -18.74 17.68
CA SER A 219 18.82 -20.03 17.55
C SER A 219 18.89 -20.75 18.90
N LYS A 220 18.41 -21.99 18.94
CA LYS A 220 18.77 -22.94 19.99
C LYS A 220 20.30 -23.04 20.01
N LYS A 221 20.95 -22.63 21.11
CA LYS A 221 22.37 -22.91 21.34
C LYS A 221 22.54 -24.43 21.28
N ALA A 222 23.42 -24.87 20.38
CA ALA A 222 23.91 -26.24 20.29
C ALA A 222 24.55 -26.68 21.62
N GLY A 223 24.45 -27.98 21.88
CA GLY A 223 24.84 -28.62 23.13
C GLY A 223 26.31 -28.45 23.51
N LYS A 224 26.56 -28.50 24.82
CA LYS A 224 27.90 -28.68 25.39
C LYS A 224 28.49 -30.02 24.92
N PRO A 225 29.78 -30.09 24.58
CA PRO A 225 30.46 -31.37 24.48
C PRO A 225 30.75 -31.90 25.89
N SER A 226 30.42 -33.16 26.11
CA SER A 226 30.84 -33.94 27.27
C SER A 226 32.36 -34.14 27.21
N GLY A 227 33.09 -33.48 28.09
CA GLY A 227 34.48 -33.80 28.38
C GLY A 227 34.54 -34.93 29.41
N SER A 228 34.98 -36.11 28.98
CA SER A 228 35.51 -37.15 29.86
C SER A 228 36.92 -36.72 30.30
N ARG A 229 37.20 -36.80 31.61
CA ARG A 229 38.50 -37.18 32.17
C ARG A 229 38.43 -37.25 33.71
N ALA A 230 38.99 -38.35 34.21
CA ALA A 230 39.19 -38.79 35.61
C ALA A 230 38.01 -39.53 36.23
#